data_AF-A0A3B1JIA3-F1
#
_entry.id   AF-A0A3B1JIA3-F1
#
_cell.length_a   1.000
_cell.length_b   1.000
_cell.length_c   1.000
_cell.angle_alpha   90.00
_cell.angle_beta   90.00
_cell.angle_gamma   90.00
#
_symmetry.space_group_name_H-M   'P 1'
#
loop_
_entity.id
_entity.type
_entity.pdbx_description
1 polymer ?
#
loop_
_entity_poly.entity_id
_entity_poly.type
_entity_poly.pdbx_seq_one_letter_code
_entity_poly.pdbx_strand_id
1 'polypeptide(L)' 'MAHSEAAAVVNGTQVSYIGHDSEVIPDFLAAAYGNIARRLDLSFNHLLVAGGGR' A
#
# COMPACT_ATOMS: atom_id res chain seq x y z
N MET A 1 -14.18 4.04 -12.60
CA MET A 1 -13.24 3.14 -11.90
C MET A 1 -12.87 3.85 -10.62
N ALA A 2 -13.39 3.39 -9.48
CA ALA A 2 -13.08 4.00 -8.20
C ALA A 2 -11.61 3.67 -7.90
N HIS A 3 -10.75 4.66 -8.11
CA HIS A 3 -9.38 4.65 -7.62
C HIS A 3 -9.49 4.74 -6.10
N SER A 4 -9.71 3.60 -5.44
CA SER A 4 -9.71 3.50 -3.99
C SER A 4 -8.41 4.11 -3.52
N GLU A 5 -8.55 5.28 -2.91
CA GLU A 5 -7.53 6.06 -2.25
C GLU A 5 -6.64 5.11 -1.47
N ALA A 6 -5.44 4.83 -2.02
CA ALA A 6 -4.54 3.87 -1.44
C ALA A 6 -4.01 4.50 -0.14
N ALA A 7 -4.62 4.11 0.98
CA ALA A 7 -4.55 4.74 2.28
C ALA A 7 -3.18 4.52 2.93
N ALA A 8 -2.17 5.29 2.49
CA ALA A 8 -0.93 5.42 3.24
C ALA A 8 -1.24 6.15 4.56
N VAL A 9 -1.11 5.45 5.68
CA VAL A 9 -1.29 6.00 7.03
C VAL A 9 0.08 6.41 7.56
N VAL A 10 0.21 7.66 8.01
CA VAL A 10 1.44 8.20 8.59
C VAL A 10 1.28 8.36 10.09
N ASN A 11 2.16 7.73 10.87
CA ASN A 11 2.25 7.90 12.32
C ASN A 11 3.67 8.36 12.69
N GLY A 12 3.86 9.67 12.86
CA GLY A 12 5.17 10.27 13.09
C GLY A 12 6.10 10.02 11.91
N THR A 13 7.10 9.15 12.10
CA THR A 13 8.06 8.75 11.06
C THR A 13 7.79 7.35 10.50
N GLN A 14 6.67 6.73 10.89
CA GLN A 14 6.24 5.43 10.37
C GLN A 14 5.18 5.64 9.30
N VAL A 15 5.33 4.94 8.18
CA VAL A 15 4.36 4.96 7.08
C VAL A 15 3.90 3.53 6.84
N SER A 16 2.58 3.34 6.82
CA SER A 16 1.96 2.05 6.54
C SER A 16 1.14 2.16 5.27
N TYR A 17 1.42 1.29 4.30
CA TYR A 17 0.72 1.27 3.02
C TYR A 17 0.11 -0.10 2.78
N ILE A 18 -1.19 -0.10 2.45
CA ILE A 18 -1.91 -1.29 2.02
C ILE A 18 -2.16 -1.16 0.52
N GLY A 19 -1.49 -2.01 -0.25
CA GLY A 19 -1.63 -2.08 -1.70
C GLY A 19 -2.32 -3.37 -2.15
N HIS A 20 -2.69 -3.40 -3.42
CA HIS A 20 -3.16 -4.61 -4.09
C HIS A 20 -2.16 -4.99 -5.18
N ASP A 21 -1.84 -6.28 -5.28
CA ASP A 21 -1.07 -6.90 -6.37
C ASP A 21 0.10 -6.06 -6.90
N SER A 22 1.05 -5.77 -6.02
CA SER A 22 2.23 -4.97 -6.37
C SER A 22 3.49 -5.80 -6.30
N GLU A 23 4.19 -5.91 -7.44
CA GLU A 23 5.50 -6.58 -7.54
C GLU A 23 6.65 -5.64 -7.17
N VAL A 24 6.38 -4.33 -7.13
CA VAL A 24 7.36 -3.27 -6.87
C VAL A 24 6.80 -2.27 -5.87
N ILE A 25 7.67 -1.69 -5.04
CA ILE A 25 7.25 -0.63 -4.13
C ILE A 25 6.80 0.59 -4.96
N PRO A 26 5.59 1.13 -4.75
CA PRO A 26 5.13 2.28 -5.53
C PRO A 26 6.02 3.52 -5.36
N ASP A 27 6.44 4.11 -6.48
CA ASP A 27 7.33 5.30 -6.50
C ASP A 27 6.76 6.49 -5.73
N PHE A 28 5.43 6.62 -5.69
CA PHE A 28 4.79 7.71 -4.95
C PHE A 28 5.09 7.66 -3.45
N LEU A 29 5.35 6.48 -2.87
CA LEU A 29 5.68 6.36 -1.44
C LEU A 29 7.04 7.00 -1.15
N ALA A 30 8.01 6.82 -2.06
CA ALA A 30 9.30 7.45 -1.96
C ALA A 30 9.20 8.97 -2.16
N ALA A 31 8.43 9.41 -3.17
CA ALA A 31 8.25 10.83 -3.46
C ALA A 31 7.50 11.58 -2.35
N ALA A 32 6.44 10.96 -1.80
CA ALA A 32 5.58 11.60 -0.79
C ALA A 32 6.14 11.49 0.62
N TYR A 33 6.79 10.37 0.97
CA TYR A 33 7.15 10.07 2.34
C TYR A 33 8.63 9.76 2.58
N GLY A 34 9.45 9.64 1.53
CA GLY A 34 10.86 9.23 1.67
C GLY A 34 11.70 10.15 2.56
N ASN A 35 11.31 11.42 2.69
CA ASN A 35 12.02 12.37 3.55
C ASN A 35 11.61 12.31 5.04
N ILE A 36 10.46 11.70 5.34
CA ILE A 36 9.91 11.64 6.72
C ILE A 36 9.90 10.22 7.27
N ALA A 37 9.84 9.21 6.39
CA ALA A 37 9.68 7.81 6.77
C ALA A 37 11.01 7.23 7.24
N ARG A 38 11.06 6.82 8.51
CA ARG A 38 12.13 5.97 9.07
C ARG A 38 11.79 4.49 9.04
N ARG A 39 10.50 4.17 8.89
CA ARG A 39 9.97 2.81 8.77
C ARG A 39 8.81 2.80 7.78
N LEU A 40 8.87 1.88 6.83
CA LEU A 40 7.81 1.63 5.84
C LEU A 40 7.27 0.22 6.02
N ASP A 41 6.02 0.09 6.46
CA ASP A 41 5.33 -1.20 6.56
C ASP A 41 4.43 -1.35 5.33
N LEU A 42 4.66 -2.42 4.56
CA LEU A 42 3.90 -2.73 3.35
C LEU A 42 3.06 -3.99 3.56
N SER A 43 1.77 -3.91 3.23
CA SER A 43 0.88 -5.07 3.21
C SER A 43 0.22 -5.17 1.85
N PHE A 44 0.46 -6.28 1.15
CA PHE A 44 -0.17 -6.58 -0.13
C PHE A 44 -1.07 -7.79 0.07
N ASN A 45 -2.37 -7.52 0.22
CA ASN A 45 -3.34 -8.61 0.31
C ASN A 45 -3.62 -9.12 -1.11
N HIS A 46 -3.02 -10.25 -1.46
CA HIS A 46 -3.45 -11.10 -2.57
C HIS A 46 -4.69 -11.90 -2.16
N LEU A 47 -5.72 -11.22 -1.63
CA LEU A 47 -7.02 -11.87 -1.46
C LEU A 47 -7.56 -12.10 -2.88
N LEU A 48 -7.20 -13.25 -3.45
CA LEU A 48 -7.95 -13.86 -4.53
C LEU A 48 -9.40 -13.81 -4.08
N VAL A 49 -10.22 -13.00 -4.77
CA VAL A 49 -11.66 -13.16 -4.68
C VAL A 49 -11.89 -14.60 -5.11
N ALA A 50 -12.10 -15.48 -4.13
CA ALA A 50 -12.59 -16.84 -4.36
C ALA A 50 -14.04 -16.69 -4.83
N GLY A 51 -14.22 -16.16 -6.03
CA GLY A 51 -15.47 -16.06 -6.73
C GLY A 51 -15.75 -17.41 -7.38
N GLY A 52 -16.76 -18.09 -6.84
CA GLY A 52 -17.66 -18.93 -7.63
C GLY A 52 -17.07 -20.23 -8.16
N GLY A 53 -17.04 -21.25 -7.31
CA GLY A 53 -16.73 -22.63 -7.70
C GLY A 53 -17.83 -23.61 -7.31
N ARG A 54 -19.00 -23.47 -7.95
CA ARG A 54 -20.20 -24.34 -7.91
C ARG A 54 -21.14 -24.19 -6.70
#